data_AF-A0A3D5DN40-F1
#
_entry.id   AF-A0A3D5DN40-F1
#
_cell.length_a   1.000
_cell.length_b   1.000
_cell.length_c   1.000
_cell.angle_alpha   90.00
_cell.angle_beta   90.00
_cell.angle_gamma   90.00
#
_symmetry.space_group_name_H-M   'P 1'
#
loop_
_entity.id
_entity.type
_entity.pdbx_description
1 polymer ?
#
loop_
_entity_poly.entity_id
_entity_poly.type
_entity_poly.pdbx_seq_one_letter_code
_entity_poly.pdbx_strand_id
1 'polypeptide(L)'
;MIPGGHVEAGESAAEAALREVAEEAGLDVRLVAPPLAPLPGGYRPERVPHPWWIVEYQVPPDNQLAEDHVHVDHLYVAVADHPSPVTEPDHPFGWYTAADLAGLAMFDDARILAGTLLAGLDGGPLAGRTAAAVDRPAGADPGLAATLMRQLEMAARPR
;
A
#
# COMPACT_ATOMS: atom_id res chain seq x y z
N MET A 1 14.71 -6.85 4.42
CA MET A 1 13.27 -6.75 4.71
C MET A 1 12.72 -5.53 4.00
N ILE A 2 11.42 -5.47 3.73
CA ILE A 2 10.81 -4.19 3.34
C ILE A 2 10.74 -3.29 4.59
N PRO A 3 10.91 -1.96 4.47
CA PRO A 3 10.72 -1.06 5.61
C PRO A 3 9.32 -1.18 6.18
N GLY A 4 9.18 -1.12 7.50
CA GLY A 4 7.87 -1.15 8.14
C GLY A 4 7.93 -1.50 9.62
N GLY A 5 6.90 -1.05 10.33
CA GLY A 5 6.78 -1.20 11.77
C GLY A 5 5.36 -0.99 12.25
N HIS A 6 5.22 -0.76 13.56
CA HIS A 6 3.93 -0.58 14.19
C HIS A 6 3.32 0.77 13.82
N VAL A 7 1.99 0.80 13.81
CA VAL A 7 1.24 2.05 13.72
C VAL A 7 1.16 2.66 15.11
N GLU A 8 1.73 3.85 15.26
CA GLU A 8 1.76 4.56 16.54
C GLU A 8 0.44 5.29 16.86
N ALA A 9 0.30 5.70 18.11
CA ALA A 9 -0.89 6.45 18.54
C ALA A 9 -0.96 7.81 17.84
N GLY A 10 -2.00 8.01 17.04
CA GLY A 10 -2.27 9.29 16.36
C GLY A 10 -1.80 9.34 14.92
N GLU A 11 -1.27 8.25 14.37
CA GLU A 11 -0.99 8.10 12.93
C GLU A 11 -1.89 7.02 12.30
N SER A 12 -2.09 7.15 11.00
CA SER A 12 -2.67 6.11 10.15
C SER A 12 -1.60 5.12 9.70
N ALA A 13 -2.02 3.94 9.24
CA ALA A 13 -1.08 2.95 8.68
C ALA A 13 -0.30 3.49 7.46
N ALA A 14 -0.87 4.44 6.71
CA ALA A 14 -0.18 5.09 5.60
C ALA A 14 0.90 6.05 6.09
N GLU A 15 0.64 6.80 7.17
CA GLU A 15 1.62 7.68 7.80
C GLU A 15 2.74 6.88 8.44
N ALA A 16 2.42 5.78 9.13
CA ALA A 16 3.40 4.84 9.65
C ALA A 16 4.32 4.33 8.54
N ALA A 17 3.76 3.83 7.42
CA ALA A 17 4.56 3.34 6.29
C ALA A 17 5.51 4.40 5.71
N LEU A 18 5.09 5.67 5.66
CA LEU A 18 5.96 6.77 5.21
C LEU A 18 7.07 7.09 6.22
N ARG A 19 6.73 7.12 7.52
CA ARG A 19 7.70 7.34 8.60
C ARG A 19 8.77 6.23 8.62
N GLU A 20 8.35 4.96 8.60
CA GLU A 20 9.26 3.81 8.65
C GLU A 20 10.20 3.77 7.43
N VAL A 21 9.73 4.14 6.23
CA VAL A 21 10.62 4.26 5.06
C VAL A 21 11.65 5.37 5.25
N ALA A 22 11.26 6.50 5.84
CA ALA A 22 12.18 7.61 6.11
C ALA A 22 13.21 7.25 7.20
N GLU A 23 12.80 6.54 8.25
CA GLU A 23 13.66 6.12 9.36
C GLU A 23 14.60 4.97 8.93
N GLU A 24 14.06 3.89 8.38
CA GLU A 24 14.84 2.69 8.09
C GLU A 24 15.68 2.79 6.81
N ALA A 25 15.19 3.49 5.79
CA ALA A 25 15.84 3.56 4.47
C ALA A 25 16.34 4.97 4.12
N GLY A 26 16.02 5.98 4.92
CA GLY A 26 16.42 7.36 4.67
C GLY A 26 15.79 7.97 3.40
N LEU A 27 14.72 7.37 2.88
CA LEU A 27 14.11 7.77 1.61
C LEU A 27 12.85 8.61 1.82
N ASP A 28 12.70 9.63 0.98
CA ASP A 28 11.42 10.30 0.76
C ASP A 28 10.69 9.60 -0.39
N VAL A 29 9.45 9.18 -0.14
CA VAL A 29 8.67 8.36 -1.07
C VAL A 29 7.23 8.83 -1.17
N ARG A 30 6.62 8.49 -2.29
CA ARG A 30 5.20 8.74 -2.53
C ARG A 30 4.45 7.43 -2.70
N LEU A 31 3.38 7.25 -1.93
CA LEU A 31 2.51 6.08 -2.04
C LEU A 31 1.81 6.06 -3.40
N VAL A 32 1.75 4.88 -4.00
CA VAL A 32 1.02 4.58 -5.22
C VAL A 32 -0.31 3.96 -4.82
N ALA A 33 -1.42 4.59 -5.17
CA ALA A 33 -2.73 4.04 -4.86
C ALA A 33 -3.08 2.84 -5.75
N PRO A 34 -3.78 1.81 -5.23
CA PRO A 34 -4.41 0.79 -6.07
C PRO A 34 -5.55 1.38 -6.91
N PRO A 35 -6.11 0.64 -7.88
CA PRO A 35 -7.35 1.05 -8.54
C PRO A 35 -8.50 1.11 -7.52
N LEU A 36 -9.11 2.29 -7.38
CA LEU A 36 -10.18 2.55 -6.39
C LEU A 36 -11.39 3.20 -7.06
N ALA A 37 -12.57 2.92 -6.51
CA ALA A 37 -13.78 3.67 -6.87
C ALA A 37 -13.67 5.12 -6.36
N PRO A 38 -14.10 6.13 -7.14
CA PRO A 38 -14.08 7.51 -6.70
C PRO A 38 -14.99 7.72 -5.49
N LEU A 39 -14.67 8.70 -4.65
CA LEU A 39 -15.59 9.12 -3.59
C LEU A 39 -16.86 9.74 -4.21
N PRO A 40 -18.04 9.54 -3.60
CA PRO A 40 -19.27 10.19 -4.06
C PRO A 40 -19.15 11.72 -4.08
N GLY A 41 -19.78 12.36 -5.07
CA GLY A 41 -19.81 13.82 -5.16
C GLY A 41 -20.39 14.44 -3.89
N GLY A 42 -19.69 15.43 -3.32
CA GLY A 42 -20.10 16.12 -2.10
C GLY A 42 -19.69 15.42 -0.80
N TYR A 43 -19.09 14.22 -0.86
CA TYR A 43 -18.47 13.59 0.31
C TYR A 43 -17.30 14.47 0.79
N ARG A 44 -17.34 14.86 2.06
CA ARG A 44 -16.42 15.83 2.67
C ARG A 44 -15.18 15.21 3.32
N PRO A 45 -15.24 14.02 3.95
CA PRO A 45 -14.04 13.42 4.53
C PRO A 45 -12.96 13.16 3.49
N GLU A 46 -11.71 13.32 3.92
CA GLU A 46 -10.54 13.00 3.11
C GLU A 46 -10.36 11.47 3.02
N ARG A 47 -9.99 10.99 1.83
CA ARG A 47 -9.64 9.59 1.64
C ARG A 47 -8.23 9.36 2.16
N VAL A 48 -8.10 8.47 3.15
CA VAL A 48 -6.78 7.96 3.54
C VAL A 48 -6.20 7.05 2.44
N PRO A 49 -4.88 7.05 2.23
CA PRO A 49 -4.25 6.15 1.26
C PRO A 49 -4.61 4.68 1.54
N HIS A 50 -5.11 3.98 0.53
CA HIS A 50 -5.42 2.56 0.65
C HIS A 50 -4.16 1.71 0.47
N PRO A 51 -3.94 0.69 1.31
CA PRO A 51 -2.93 -0.32 1.03
C PRO A 51 -3.30 -1.11 -0.23
N TRP A 52 -2.30 -1.67 -0.89
CA TRP A 52 -2.52 -2.62 -1.98
C TRP A 52 -3.01 -3.97 -1.46
N TRP A 53 -2.50 -4.38 -0.30
CA TRP A 53 -2.88 -5.61 0.36
C TRP A 53 -3.02 -5.39 1.87
N ILE A 54 -4.02 -6.05 2.46
CA ILE A 54 -4.11 -6.22 3.90
C ILE A 54 -3.99 -7.72 4.13
N VAL A 55 -2.99 -8.13 4.88
CA VAL A 55 -2.65 -9.54 5.08
C VAL A 55 -2.49 -9.84 6.57
N GLU A 56 -2.73 -11.08 6.94
CA GLU A 56 -2.60 -11.54 8.32
C GLU A 56 -1.45 -12.56 8.42
N TYR A 57 -0.53 -12.32 9.34
CA TYR A 57 0.57 -13.23 9.64
C TYR A 57 0.46 -13.73 11.08
N GLN A 58 0.68 -15.03 11.27
CA GLN A 58 0.91 -15.61 12.59
C GLN A 58 2.39 -15.42 12.93
N VAL A 59 2.65 -14.72 14.02
CA VAL A 59 3.99 -14.30 14.43
C VAL A 59 4.33 -15.00 15.74
N PRO A 60 5.46 -15.73 15.82
CA PRO A 60 5.94 -16.29 17.08
C PRO A 60 6.35 -15.15 18.05
N PRO A 61 6.69 -15.44 19.31
CA PRO A 61 7.13 -14.42 20.25
C PRO A 61 8.30 -13.61 19.68
N ASP A 62 8.22 -12.29 19.81
CA ASP A 62 9.20 -11.36 19.29
C ASP A 62 9.64 -10.33 20.36
N ASN A 63 10.25 -9.22 19.92
CA ASN A 63 10.71 -8.18 20.83
C ASN A 63 9.58 -7.29 21.38
N GLN A 64 8.35 -7.44 20.88
CA GLN A 64 7.17 -6.71 21.34
C GLN A 64 6.31 -7.57 22.27
N LEU A 65 6.03 -8.80 21.85
CA LEU A 65 5.13 -9.71 22.55
C LEU A 65 5.80 -11.07 22.80
N ALA A 66 5.78 -11.50 24.06
CA ALA A 66 6.39 -12.76 24.49
C ALA A 66 5.55 -14.01 24.15
N GLU A 67 4.46 -13.84 23.41
CA GLU A 67 3.53 -14.91 23.02
C GLU A 67 3.28 -14.87 21.51
N ASP A 68 2.80 -16.00 20.97
CA ASP A 68 2.31 -16.06 19.60
C ASP A 68 1.20 -15.02 19.43
N HIS A 69 1.31 -14.21 18.38
CA HIS A 69 0.37 -13.13 18.11
C HIS A 69 0.18 -12.96 16.60
N VAL A 70 -0.66 -11.99 16.24
CA VAL A 70 -1.08 -11.77 14.87
C VAL A 70 -0.68 -10.38 14.42
N HIS A 71 -0.02 -10.30 13.27
CA HIS A 71 0.17 -9.06 12.55
C HIS A 71 -0.90 -8.92 11.47
N VAL A 72 -1.56 -7.76 11.42
CA VAL A 72 -2.43 -7.37 10.31
C VAL A 72 -1.72 -6.26 9.54
N ASP A 73 -0.98 -6.66 8.51
CA ASP A 73 -0.11 -5.76 7.77
C ASP A 73 -0.88 -5.04 6.67
N HIS A 74 -0.74 -3.72 6.65
CA HIS A 74 -1.22 -2.86 5.57
C HIS A 74 -0.05 -2.61 4.63
N LEU A 75 0.01 -3.36 3.53
CA LEU A 75 1.12 -3.30 2.58
C LEU A 75 0.90 -2.22 1.54
N TYR A 76 1.82 -1.25 1.51
CA TYR A 76 1.80 -0.14 0.57
C TYR A 76 2.86 -0.30 -0.52
N VAL A 77 2.55 0.24 -1.70
CA VAL A 77 3.51 0.39 -2.79
C VAL A 77 3.91 1.85 -2.84
N ALA A 78 5.21 2.14 -2.95
CA ALA A 78 5.72 3.49 -3.02
C ALA A 78 6.74 3.66 -4.15
N VAL A 79 6.93 4.89 -4.58
CA VAL A 79 8.01 5.30 -5.49
C VAL A 79 8.86 6.34 -4.81
N ALA A 80 10.18 6.19 -4.90
CA ALA A 80 11.12 7.22 -4.48
C ALA A 80 11.40 8.16 -5.66
N ASP A 81 11.42 9.46 -5.40
CA ASP A 81 11.79 10.44 -6.42
C ASP A 81 13.31 10.45 -6.68
N HIS A 82 14.10 10.02 -5.69
CA HIS A 82 15.55 9.92 -5.77
C HIS A 82 16.04 8.56 -5.27
N PRO A 83 17.08 7.98 -5.91
CA PRO A 83 17.61 6.69 -5.52
C PRO A 83 18.54 6.76 -4.30
N SER A 84 18.93 7.97 -3.87
CA SER A 84 19.84 8.16 -2.73
C SER A 84 19.05 8.55 -1.48
N PRO A 85 19.41 8.01 -0.30
CA PRO A 85 18.87 8.49 0.97
C PRO A 85 19.07 9.99 1.12
N VAL A 86 18.03 10.68 1.59
CA VAL A 86 18.04 12.11 1.94
C VAL A 86 18.41 12.31 3.41
N THR A 87 18.28 11.25 4.23
CA THR A 87 18.71 11.17 5.63
C THR A 87 19.56 9.92 5.85
N GLU A 88 20.27 9.85 6.98
CA GLU A 88 21.02 8.65 7.36
C GLU A 88 20.02 7.54 7.70
N PRO A 89 20.09 6.36 7.05
CA PRO A 89 19.19 5.26 7.31
C PRO A 89 19.58 4.47 8.56
N ASP A 90 18.60 4.05 9.35
CA ASP A 90 18.84 3.18 10.51
C ASP A 90 19.30 1.76 10.08
N HIS A 91 18.96 1.35 8.85
CA HIS A 91 19.27 0.03 8.32
C HIS A 91 19.95 0.08 6.95
N PRO A 92 20.83 -0.89 6.61
CA PRO A 92 21.36 -1.01 5.26
C PRO A 92 20.25 -1.20 4.24
N PHE A 93 20.15 -0.27 3.29
CA PHE A 93 19.16 -0.29 2.21
C PHE A 93 19.83 -0.44 0.84
N GLY A 94 19.13 -1.09 -0.10
CA GLY A 94 19.61 -1.29 -1.47
C GLY A 94 18.49 -1.38 -2.50
N TRP A 95 18.82 -1.01 -3.74
CA TRP A 95 17.93 -1.13 -4.90
C TRP A 95 18.18 -2.44 -5.63
N TYR A 96 17.10 -3.14 -5.98
CA TYR A 96 17.17 -4.48 -6.57
C TYR A 96 16.21 -4.60 -7.76
N THR A 97 16.67 -5.30 -8.78
CA THR A 97 15.89 -5.70 -9.95
C THR A 97 15.24 -7.08 -9.72
N ALA A 98 14.36 -7.48 -10.64
CA ALA A 98 13.73 -8.81 -10.58
C ALA A 98 14.77 -9.94 -10.64
N ALA A 99 15.89 -9.73 -11.35
CA ALA A 99 16.96 -10.71 -11.46
C ALA A 99 17.73 -10.90 -10.13
N ASP A 100 17.76 -9.88 -9.28
CA ASP A 100 18.52 -9.92 -8.02
C ASP A 100 17.80 -10.73 -6.94
N LEU A 101 16.46 -10.84 -7.00
CA LEU A 101 15.64 -11.44 -5.94
C LEU A 101 16.03 -12.87 -5.55
N ALA A 102 16.53 -13.65 -6.51
CA ALA A 102 16.96 -15.04 -6.27
C ALA A 102 18.19 -15.13 -5.34
N GLY A 103 19.01 -14.07 -5.29
CA GLY A 103 20.22 -14.01 -4.47
C GLY A 103 20.03 -13.37 -3.09
N LEU A 104 18.86 -12.81 -2.79
CA LEU A 104 18.62 -12.07 -1.55
C LEU A 104 18.17 -12.97 -0.40
N ALA A 105 18.79 -12.77 0.76
CA ALA A 105 18.33 -13.30 2.03
C ALA A 105 17.09 -12.52 2.51
N MET A 106 15.90 -13.08 2.26
CA MET A 106 14.61 -12.48 2.58
C MET A 106 13.55 -13.56 2.77
N PHE A 107 12.43 -13.22 3.41
CA PHE A 107 11.27 -14.11 3.53
C PHE A 107 10.67 -14.43 2.16
N ASP A 108 10.12 -15.65 2.04
CA ASP A 108 9.57 -16.15 0.78
C ASP A 108 8.37 -15.31 0.30
N ASP A 109 7.48 -14.92 1.21
CA ASP A 109 6.32 -14.08 0.87
C ASP A 109 6.75 -12.69 0.37
N ALA A 110 7.76 -12.09 0.99
CA ALA A 110 8.33 -10.83 0.52
C ALA A 110 8.94 -10.97 -0.88
N ARG A 111 9.59 -12.11 -1.18
CA ARG A 111 10.13 -12.39 -2.52
C ARG A 111 9.02 -12.53 -3.55
N ILE A 112 7.93 -13.23 -3.22
CA ILE A 112 6.75 -13.39 -4.09
C ILE A 112 6.10 -12.03 -4.37
N LEU A 113 5.93 -11.20 -3.35
CA LEU A 113 5.36 -9.87 -3.48
C LEU A 113 6.23 -8.96 -4.37
N ALA A 114 7.55 -8.93 -4.11
CA ALA A 114 8.49 -8.15 -4.90
C ALA A 114 8.51 -8.58 -6.38
N GLY A 115 8.51 -9.88 -6.65
CA GLY A 115 8.45 -10.41 -8.01
C GLY A 115 7.16 -10.01 -8.74
N THR A 116 6.02 -10.07 -8.05
CA THR A 116 4.72 -9.64 -8.58
C THR A 116 4.72 -8.14 -8.89
N LEU A 117 5.26 -7.31 -7.99
CA LEU A 117 5.35 -5.87 -8.15
C LEU A 117 6.20 -5.49 -9.37
N LEU A 118 7.41 -6.06 -9.46
CA LEU A 118 8.38 -5.75 -10.52
C LEU A 118 7.86 -6.19 -11.90
N ALA A 119 7.24 -7.37 -12.00
CA ALA A 119 6.58 -7.80 -13.23
C ALA A 119 5.41 -6.87 -13.62
N GLY A 120 4.73 -6.27 -12.62
CA GLY A 120 3.65 -5.32 -12.84
C GLY A 120 4.09 -3.96 -13.37
N LEU A 121 5.35 -3.57 -13.20
CA LEU A 121 5.93 -2.34 -13.76
C LEU A 121 6.18 -2.47 -15.27
N ASP A 122 6.51 -3.66 -15.76
CA ASP A 122 6.80 -3.96 -17.17
C ASP A 122 5.52 -4.19 -18.02
N GLY A 123 4.46 -3.42 -17.77
CA GLY A 123 3.21 -3.45 -18.54
C GLY A 123 1.97 -4.02 -17.82
N GLY A 124 2.03 -4.18 -16.49
CA GLY A 124 0.91 -4.63 -15.66
C GLY A 124 0.09 -3.48 -15.03
N PRO A 125 -0.75 -3.77 -14.01
CA PRO A 125 -1.65 -2.78 -13.37
C PRO A 125 -0.97 -1.56 -12.75
N LEU A 126 0.34 -1.65 -12.54
CA LEU A 126 1.20 -0.59 -12.00
C LEU A 126 1.83 0.27 -13.10
N ALA A 127 1.83 -0.20 -14.36
CA ALA A 127 2.37 0.54 -15.49
C ALA A 127 1.62 1.86 -15.66
N GLY A 128 2.36 2.98 -15.66
CA GLY A 128 1.82 4.33 -15.77
C GLY A 128 1.30 4.96 -14.47
N ARG A 129 1.17 4.20 -13.37
CA ARG A 129 0.80 4.75 -12.04
C ARG A 129 1.96 5.39 -11.29
N THR A 130 3.19 5.13 -11.75
CA THR A 130 4.40 5.77 -11.22
C THR A 130 4.46 7.27 -11.53
N ALA A 131 3.83 7.71 -12.64
CA ALA A 131 3.85 9.11 -13.10
C ALA A 131 2.66 9.97 -12.62
N ALA A 132 1.58 9.37 -12.14
CA ALA A 132 0.33 10.07 -11.80
C ALA A 132 -0.06 9.82 -10.34
N ALA A 133 0.52 10.60 -9.43
CA ALA A 133 -0.07 10.77 -8.10
C ALA A 133 -0.47 12.22 -7.91
N VAL A 134 -1.59 12.56 -8.54
CA VAL A 134 -2.56 13.49 -7.99
C VAL A 134 -3.91 12.95 -8.43
N ASP A 135 -4.68 12.40 -7.49
CA ASP A 135 -6.04 11.94 -7.74
C ASP A 135 -6.89 13.16 -8.16
N ARG A 136 -7.19 13.27 -9.46
CA ARG A 136 -8.11 14.27 -9.99
C ARG A 136 -9.39 13.54 -10.37
N PRO A 137 -10.57 13.95 -9.87
CA PRO A 137 -11.78 13.16 -10.03
C PRO A 137 -12.12 12.99 -11.51
N ALA A 138 -11.99 11.76 -11.99
CA ALA A 138 -12.60 11.35 -13.25
C ALA A 138 -14.11 11.24 -13.02
N GLY A 139 -14.87 11.91 -13.90
CA GLY A 139 -16.33 11.94 -13.84
C GLY A 139 -16.93 10.55 -13.79
N ALA A 140 -17.95 10.38 -12.94
CA ALA A 140 -18.67 9.13 -12.75
C ALA A 140 -19.27 8.62 -14.06
N ASP A 141 -19.10 7.32 -14.35
CA ASP A 141 -19.85 6.60 -15.37
C ASP A 141 -21.34 6.50 -14.93
N PRO A 142 -22.28 7.13 -15.65
CA PRO A 142 -23.69 7.16 -15.29
C PRO A 142 -24.36 5.77 -15.26
N GLY A 143 -23.81 4.77 -15.96
CA GLY A 143 -24.44 3.45 -16.12
C GLY A 143 -24.36 2.58 -14.85
N LEU A 144 -23.27 2.67 -14.10
CA LEU A 144 -23.06 1.85 -12.90
C LEU A 144 -23.85 2.36 -11.70
N ALA A 145 -23.99 3.70 -11.58
CA ALA A 145 -24.77 4.33 -10.52
C ALA A 145 -26.27 3.98 -10.60
N ALA A 146 -26.82 3.91 -11.82
CA ALA A 146 -28.22 3.54 -12.04
C ALA A 146 -28.54 2.09 -11.63
N THR A 147 -27.54 1.18 -11.74
CA THR A 147 -27.71 -0.24 -11.44
C THR A 147 -27.72 -0.51 -9.93
N LEU A 148 -26.87 0.19 -9.16
CA LEU A 148 -26.81 0.06 -7.70
C LEU A 148 -28.02 0.68 -6.98
N MET A 149 -28.52 1.83 -7.47
CA MET A 149 -29.72 2.45 -6.87
C MET A 149 -30.96 1.56 -6.98
N ARG A 150 -31.11 0.83 -8.09
CA ARG A 150 -32.23 -0.10 -8.30
C ARG A 150 -32.18 -1.32 -7.34
N GLN A 151 -30.99 -1.73 -6.89
CA GLN A 151 -30.86 -2.83 -5.92
C GLN A 151 -31.18 -2.39 -4.49
N LEU A 152 -30.81 -1.17 -4.11
CA LEU A 152 -31.15 -0.60 -2.80
C LEU A 152 -32.66 -0.32 -2.66
N GLU A 153 -33.32 0.13 -3.73
CA GLU A 153 -34.78 0.31 -3.76
C GLU A 153 -35.57 -1.01 -3.66
N MET A 154 -35.02 -2.12 -4.17
CA MET A 154 -35.62 -3.45 -4.05
C MET A 154 -35.48 -4.03 -2.63
N ALA A 155 -34.40 -3.70 -1.93
CA ALA A 155 -34.15 -4.13 -0.55
C ALA A 155 -34.95 -3.34 0.50
N ALA A 156 -35.42 -2.14 0.15
CA ALA A 156 -36.15 -1.24 1.06
C ALA A 156 -37.68 -1.40 1.05
N ARG A 157 -38.25 -2.35 0.28
CA ARG A 157 -39.70 -2.61 0.32
C ARG A 157 -40.05 -3.54 1.50
N PRO A 158 -40.94 -3.13 2.42
CA PRO A 158 -41.43 -4.04 3.46
C PRO A 158 -42.28 -5.14 2.82
N ARG A 159 -42.20 -6.35 3.38
CA ARG A 159 -42.99 -7.52 2.95
C ARG A 159 -44.48 -7.29 3.13
#